data_AF-A0A127VKQ9-F1
#
_entry.id   AF-A0A127VKQ9-F1
#
_cell.length_a   1.000
_cell.length_b   1.000
_cell.length_c   1.000
_cell.angle_alpha   90.00
_cell.angle_beta   90.00
_cell.angle_gamma   90.00
#
_symmetry.space_group_name_H-M   'P 1'
#
loop_
_entity.id
_entity.type
_entity.pdbx_description
1 polymer ?
#
loop_
_entity_poly.entity_id
_entity_poly.type
_entity_poly.pdbx_seq_one_letter_code
_entity_poly.pdbx_strand_id
1 'polypeptide(L)'
;MHRLPILQSLFDAAYADKRSANPTITVSPVYFTILPNNTVRESKNNVMSITGNPDYHVCCIKYPYPSYGKTFYTTELFCFLNRAGDIIEGIGLKNWLLIDINFRDENIVSTATFQHIEKSLLYKYSYVELQFKSRYALTLAELWEMLTEMDSACSTVKEMEIYTFYFLQKKEKQALEFTVDTFKIRLAKEENLIHQHQDLLAKIKSLANGV
;
A
#
# COMPACT_ATOMS: atom_id res chain seq x y z
N MET A 1 6.22 27.96 -3.00
CA MET A 1 7.10 26.78 -2.87
C MET A 1 7.41 26.49 -1.39
N HIS A 2 6.40 26.54 -0.51
CA HIS A 2 6.58 26.47 0.96
C HIS A 2 6.53 25.05 1.56
N ARG A 3 6.04 24.04 0.82
CA ARG A 3 5.93 22.66 1.32
C ARG A 3 7.25 21.93 1.50
N LEU A 4 8.22 22.16 0.60
CA LEU A 4 9.48 21.40 0.62
C LEU A 4 10.28 21.63 1.92
N PRO A 5 10.46 22.88 2.39
CA PRO A 5 11.12 23.13 3.68
C PRO A 5 10.35 22.52 4.87
N ILE A 6 9.01 22.56 4.84
CA ILE A 6 8.17 21.98 5.91
C ILE A 6 8.36 20.47 5.96
N LEU A 7 8.25 19.77 4.82
CA LEU A 7 8.47 18.33 4.72
C LEU A 7 9.87 17.93 5.23
N GLN A 8 10.90 18.69 4.83
CA GLN A 8 12.26 18.44 5.30
C GLN A 8 12.36 18.60 6.82
N SER A 9 11.84 19.71 7.37
CA SER A 9 11.88 19.96 8.82
C SER A 9 11.15 18.90 9.63
N LEU A 10 10.00 18.40 9.15
CA LEU A 10 9.24 17.36 9.84
C LEU A 10 9.96 16.01 9.78
N PHE A 11 10.55 15.69 8.63
CA PHE A 11 11.39 14.50 8.52
C PHE A 11 12.61 14.58 9.44
N ASP A 12 13.30 15.72 9.50
CA ASP A 12 14.47 15.90 10.37
C ASP A 12 14.11 15.70 11.85
N ALA A 13 12.93 16.17 12.27
CA ALA A 13 12.40 15.95 13.61
C ALA A 13 12.12 14.46 13.88
N ALA A 14 11.38 13.77 12.98
CA ALA A 14 11.09 12.34 13.12
C ALA A 14 12.37 11.48 13.08
N TYR A 15 13.34 11.87 12.25
CA TYR A 15 14.65 11.25 12.15
C TYR A 15 15.43 11.37 13.48
N ALA A 16 15.49 12.58 14.04
CA ALA A 16 16.17 12.84 15.30
C ALA A 16 15.52 12.09 16.47
N ASP A 17 14.19 12.09 16.54
CA ASP A 17 13.44 11.34 17.54
C ASP A 17 13.78 9.85 17.48
N LYS A 18 13.77 9.26 16.27
CA LYS A 18 14.09 7.84 16.13
C LYS A 18 15.53 7.49 16.48
N ARG A 19 16.50 8.33 16.08
CA ARG A 19 17.92 8.12 16.40
C ARG A 19 18.28 8.42 17.84
N SER A 20 17.43 9.14 18.58
CA SER A 20 17.64 9.37 20.02
C SER A 20 17.68 8.06 20.81
N ALA A 21 16.82 7.09 20.44
CA ALA A 21 16.76 5.77 21.05
C ALA A 21 17.86 4.82 20.53
N ASN A 22 18.26 4.98 19.27
CA ASN A 22 19.33 4.19 18.66
C ASN A 22 20.13 5.03 17.65
N PRO A 23 21.29 5.61 18.05
CA PRO A 23 22.05 6.49 17.18
C PRO A 23 22.59 5.82 15.92
N THR A 24 22.71 4.49 15.87
CA THR A 24 23.27 3.80 14.70
C THR A 24 22.20 3.33 13.72
N ILE A 25 20.91 3.53 14.02
CA ILE A 25 19.82 3.10 13.14
C ILE A 25 19.77 3.94 11.87
N THR A 26 19.69 3.26 10.72
CA THR A 26 19.44 3.91 9.44
C THR A 26 17.97 4.25 9.32
N VAL A 27 17.66 5.53 9.12
CA VAL A 27 16.28 6.01 8.91
C VAL A 27 16.21 6.69 7.56
N SER A 28 15.18 6.39 6.78
CA SER A 28 14.96 6.95 5.44
C SER A 28 13.52 7.45 5.31
N PRO A 29 13.27 8.52 4.56
CA PRO A 29 11.91 8.99 4.33
C PRO A 29 11.18 8.11 3.31
N VAL A 30 9.88 7.92 3.53
CA VAL A 30 8.94 7.36 2.55
C VAL A 30 7.71 8.24 2.56
N TYR A 31 7.36 8.79 1.40
CA TYR A 31 6.17 9.61 1.24
C TYR A 31 5.20 8.91 0.32
N PHE A 32 3.92 8.93 0.68
CA PHE A 32 2.86 8.64 -0.25
C PHE A 32 2.04 9.88 -0.51
N THR A 33 1.65 10.06 -1.75
CA THR A 33 1.01 11.28 -2.23
C THR A 33 -0.30 10.92 -2.89
N ILE A 34 -1.36 11.61 -2.52
CA ILE A 34 -2.69 11.44 -3.12
C ILE A 34 -2.90 12.62 -4.06
N LEU A 35 -2.96 12.31 -5.35
CA LEU A 35 -3.15 13.31 -6.40
C LEU A 35 -4.64 13.66 -6.57
N PRO A 36 -4.96 14.81 -7.18
CA PRO A 36 -6.35 15.25 -7.40
C PRO A 36 -7.24 14.28 -8.20
N ASN A 37 -6.63 13.32 -8.90
CA ASN A 37 -7.33 12.26 -9.63
C ASN A 37 -7.45 10.95 -8.82
N ASN A 38 -7.35 11.02 -7.48
CA ASN A 38 -7.37 9.88 -6.55
C ASN A 38 -6.28 8.83 -6.78
N THR A 39 -5.21 9.17 -7.50
CA THR A 39 -4.06 8.26 -7.68
C THR A 39 -3.10 8.41 -6.52
N VAL A 40 -2.65 7.28 -5.96
CA VAL A 40 -1.62 7.24 -4.92
C VAL A 40 -0.25 6.97 -5.56
N ARG A 41 0.77 7.75 -5.16
CA ARG A 41 2.17 7.52 -5.58
C ARG A 41 3.11 7.49 -4.39
N GLU A 42 4.01 6.51 -4.39
CA GLU A 42 5.14 6.44 -3.44
C GLU A 42 6.32 7.28 -3.95
N SER A 43 7.05 7.91 -3.03
CA SER A 43 8.28 8.66 -3.32
C SER A 43 9.25 8.55 -2.15
N LYS A 44 10.53 8.33 -2.46
CA LYS A 44 11.61 8.21 -1.46
C LYS A 44 12.37 9.52 -1.22
N ASN A 45 11.92 10.62 -1.83
CA ASN A 45 12.50 11.93 -1.61
C ASN A 45 11.40 13.02 -1.62
N ASN A 46 11.70 14.13 -0.96
CA ASN A 46 10.77 15.21 -0.69
C ASN A 46 10.45 16.04 -1.94
N VAL A 47 11.36 16.08 -2.91
CA VAL A 47 11.20 16.85 -4.15
C VAL A 47 10.17 16.19 -5.05
N MET A 48 10.31 14.88 -5.27
CA MET A 48 9.38 14.07 -6.07
C MET A 48 8.01 14.00 -5.41
N SER A 49 7.95 13.93 -4.06
CA SER A 49 6.67 13.85 -3.36
C SER A 49 5.81 15.12 -3.50
N ILE A 50 6.37 16.28 -3.83
CA ILE A 50 5.56 17.49 -4.09
C ILE A 50 5.23 17.70 -5.57
N THR A 51 5.80 16.91 -6.47
CA THR A 51 5.51 17.01 -7.91
C THR A 51 4.06 16.63 -8.19
N GLY A 52 3.45 17.31 -9.17
CA GLY A 52 2.03 17.08 -9.50
C GLY A 52 1.03 17.73 -8.53
N ASN A 53 1.51 18.47 -7.52
CA ASN A 53 0.68 19.23 -6.58
C ASN A 53 -0.41 18.37 -5.89
N PRO A 54 -0.01 17.32 -5.15
CA PRO A 54 -0.94 16.41 -4.50
C PRO A 54 -1.82 17.15 -3.48
N ASP A 55 -3.03 16.62 -3.29
CA ASP A 55 -3.99 17.13 -2.30
C ASP A 55 -3.57 16.72 -0.89
N TYR A 56 -2.98 15.53 -0.74
CA TYR A 56 -2.50 15.03 0.54
C TYR A 56 -1.13 14.35 0.46
N HIS A 57 -0.41 14.41 1.57
CA HIS A 57 0.81 13.66 1.82
C HIS A 57 0.63 12.77 3.05
N VAL A 58 0.96 11.50 2.93
CA VAL A 58 1.18 10.56 4.03
C VAL A 58 2.69 10.45 4.21
N CYS A 59 3.20 10.95 5.33
CA CYS A 59 4.63 11.08 5.55
C CYS A 59 5.10 10.05 6.57
N CYS A 60 6.02 9.19 6.13
CA CYS A 60 6.50 8.07 6.92
C CYS A 60 8.03 8.05 7.00
N ILE A 61 8.55 7.43 8.06
CA ILE A 61 9.94 7.01 8.15
C ILE A 61 10.02 5.50 7.99
N LYS A 62 11.08 5.03 7.33
CA LYS A 62 11.43 3.63 7.17
C LYS A 62 12.73 3.35 7.90
N TYR A 63 12.77 2.28 8.69
CA TYR A 63 13.97 1.88 9.42
C TYR A 63 14.05 0.35 9.59
N PRO A 64 15.26 -0.22 9.70
CA PRO A 64 15.43 -1.65 9.90
C PRO A 64 15.08 -2.05 11.34
N TYR A 65 14.48 -3.22 11.50
CA TYR A 65 14.34 -3.89 12.79
C TYR A 65 14.87 -5.34 12.69
N PRO A 66 15.78 -5.74 13.60
CA PRO A 66 16.30 -7.10 13.60
C PRO A 66 15.27 -8.07 14.19
N SER A 67 15.02 -9.19 13.52
CA SER A 67 14.16 -10.27 14.04
C SER A 67 14.61 -11.63 13.49
N TYR A 68 14.76 -12.62 14.39
CA TYR A 68 15.15 -14.01 14.04
C TYR A 68 16.34 -14.14 13.07
N GLY A 69 17.41 -13.36 13.29
CA GLY A 69 18.62 -13.39 12.45
C GLY A 69 18.45 -12.79 11.05
N LYS A 70 17.31 -12.16 10.75
CA LYS A 70 17.05 -11.41 9.53
C LYS A 70 16.82 -9.93 9.86
N THR A 71 17.17 -9.08 8.91
CA THR A 71 16.81 -7.65 8.98
C THR A 71 15.50 -7.46 8.22
N PHE A 72 14.48 -7.04 8.93
CA PHE A 72 13.22 -6.59 8.35
C PHE A 72 13.19 -5.07 8.37
N TYR A 73 12.24 -4.47 7.66
CA TYR A 73 12.04 -3.04 7.64
C TYR A 73 10.62 -2.74 8.05
N THR A 74 10.49 -1.74 8.91
CA THR A 74 9.18 -1.21 9.31
C THR A 74 9.06 0.22 8.83
N THR A 75 7.81 0.63 8.64
CA THR A 75 7.44 1.96 8.19
C THR A 75 6.49 2.54 9.23
N GLU A 76 6.77 3.77 9.66
CA GLU A 76 6.06 4.45 10.72
C GLU A 76 5.56 5.80 10.20
N LEU A 77 4.26 6.05 10.37
CA LEU A 77 3.63 7.32 10.07
C LEU A 77 4.11 8.37 11.07
N PHE A 78 4.54 9.54 10.59
CA PHE A 78 4.86 10.67 11.47
C PHE A 78 3.92 11.87 11.27
N CYS A 79 3.35 12.07 10.08
CA CYS A 79 2.29 13.06 9.88
C CYS A 79 1.50 12.88 8.58
N PHE A 80 0.37 13.55 8.51
CA PHE A 80 -0.31 13.91 7.27
C PHE A 80 -0.13 15.39 6.96
N LEU A 81 -0.02 15.74 5.68
CA LEU A 81 -0.07 17.13 5.22
C LEU A 81 -1.17 17.34 4.18
N ASN A 82 -1.75 18.53 4.18
CA ASN A 82 -2.68 18.97 3.13
C ASN A 82 -1.96 19.67 1.95
N ARG A 83 -2.77 20.17 1.01
CA ARG A 83 -2.30 20.94 -0.13
C ARG A 83 -1.66 22.30 0.21
N ALA A 84 -1.91 22.88 1.37
CA ALA A 84 -1.21 24.09 1.78
C ALA A 84 0.17 23.76 2.37
N GLY A 85 0.38 22.53 2.84
CA GLY A 85 1.54 22.15 3.64
C GLY A 85 1.28 22.17 5.14
N ASP A 86 0.04 22.35 5.55
CA ASP A 86 -0.35 22.29 6.95
C ASP A 86 -0.40 20.84 7.43
N ILE A 87 0.01 20.63 8.67
CA ILE A 87 -0.16 19.35 9.36
C ILE A 87 -1.64 19.17 9.68
N ILE A 88 -2.18 18.02 9.30
CA ILE A 88 -3.57 17.65 9.51
C ILE A 88 -3.65 16.36 10.32
N GLU A 89 -4.74 16.20 11.08
CA GLU A 89 -4.98 15.02 11.93
C GLU A 89 -5.39 13.78 11.13
N GLY A 90 -5.83 13.97 9.88
CA GLY A 90 -6.21 12.88 9.00
C GLY A 90 -6.49 13.37 7.57
N ILE A 91 -6.59 12.42 6.64
CA ILE A 91 -6.91 12.66 5.24
C ILE A 91 -8.36 12.22 4.98
N GLY A 92 -9.19 13.16 4.52
CA GLY A 92 -10.65 13.00 4.55
C GLY A 92 -11.29 13.08 3.19
N LEU A 93 -12.34 12.27 3.01
CA LEU A 93 -13.33 12.40 1.94
C LEU A 93 -14.59 13.06 2.50
N LYS A 94 -15.77 12.75 1.97
CA LYS A 94 -17.02 13.42 2.35
C LYS A 94 -17.51 12.96 3.72
N ASN A 95 -17.47 11.65 3.97
CA ASN A 95 -18.06 10.98 5.11
C ASN A 95 -17.01 10.36 6.03
N TRP A 96 -15.80 10.08 5.53
CA TRP A 96 -14.76 9.39 6.30
C TRP A 96 -13.41 10.10 6.27
N LEU A 97 -12.70 10.01 7.39
CA LEU A 97 -11.36 10.55 7.62
C LEU A 97 -10.43 9.41 8.00
N LEU A 98 -9.34 9.20 7.27
CA LEU A 98 -8.27 8.28 7.65
C LEU A 98 -7.30 9.02 8.58
N ILE A 99 -7.18 8.56 9.82
CA ILE A 99 -6.46 9.27 10.89
C ILE A 99 -5.20 8.55 11.39
N ASP A 100 -5.08 7.26 11.10
CA ASP A 100 -3.88 6.50 11.45
C ASP A 100 -3.70 5.32 10.51
N ILE A 101 -2.43 4.95 10.27
CA ILE A 101 -2.03 3.87 9.38
C ILE A 101 -0.82 3.19 9.99
N ASN A 102 -0.97 1.91 10.29
CA ASN A 102 0.17 1.08 10.68
C ASN A 102 0.59 0.22 9.51
N PHE A 103 1.90 0.12 9.34
CA PHE A 103 2.49 -0.71 8.31
C PHE A 103 3.12 -1.96 8.93
N ARG A 104 3.11 -3.03 8.15
CA ARG A 104 3.90 -4.24 8.30
C ARG A 104 4.78 -4.32 7.05
N ASP A 105 6.04 -4.72 7.21
CA ASP A 105 6.96 -5.03 6.09
C ASP A 105 6.96 -4.00 4.93
N GLU A 106 7.85 -3.00 5.03
CA GLU A 106 8.13 -1.95 4.05
C GLU A 106 6.97 -1.05 3.60
N ASN A 107 5.85 -1.58 3.11
CA ASN A 107 4.74 -0.80 2.52
C ASN A 107 3.36 -1.49 2.64
N ILE A 108 3.25 -2.58 3.40
CA ILE A 108 1.99 -3.29 3.58
C ILE A 108 1.23 -2.65 4.74
N VAL A 109 0.01 -2.19 4.51
CA VAL A 109 -0.87 -1.68 5.55
C VAL A 109 -1.36 -2.85 6.39
N SER A 110 -1.08 -2.81 7.69
CA SER A 110 -1.50 -3.82 8.67
C SER A 110 -2.79 -3.41 9.38
N THR A 111 -2.89 -2.13 9.75
CA THR A 111 -4.10 -1.55 10.30
C THR A 111 -4.31 -0.14 9.76
N ALA A 112 -5.57 0.28 9.70
CA ALA A 112 -5.94 1.66 9.39
C ALA A 112 -7.12 2.08 10.25
N THR A 113 -7.03 3.29 10.80
CA THR A 113 -8.08 3.85 11.66
C THR A 113 -8.82 4.93 10.91
N PHE A 114 -10.13 4.79 10.85
CA PHE A 114 -11.02 5.73 10.18
C PHE A 114 -11.96 6.37 11.17
N GLN A 115 -12.32 7.62 10.89
CA GLN A 115 -13.28 8.40 11.64
C GLN A 115 -14.44 8.81 10.72
N HIS A 116 -15.67 8.59 11.16
CA HIS A 116 -16.87 9.10 10.49
C HIS A 116 -17.01 10.61 10.77
N ILE A 117 -17.24 11.40 9.72
CA ILE A 117 -17.25 12.88 9.74
C ILE A 117 -18.59 13.45 10.26
N GLU A 118 -19.58 12.61 10.60
CA GLU A 118 -20.91 13.09 10.99
C GLU A 118 -20.89 14.14 12.12
N LYS A 119 -21.61 15.24 11.84
CA LYS A 119 -21.64 16.50 12.61
C LYS A 119 -22.45 16.45 13.91
N SER A 120 -22.97 15.29 14.31
CA SER A 120 -23.89 15.18 15.44
C SER A 120 -23.14 14.75 16.71
N LEU A 121 -23.10 15.64 17.69
CA LEU A 121 -22.45 15.60 19.02
C LEU A 121 -22.84 14.43 19.94
N LEU A 122 -23.48 13.39 19.42
CA LEU A 122 -23.94 12.25 20.18
C LEU A 122 -23.43 11.01 19.47
N TYR A 123 -22.27 10.52 19.87
CA TYR A 123 -21.99 9.14 20.26
C TYR A 123 -20.48 8.90 20.24
N LYS A 124 -20.01 8.24 21.30
CA LYS A 124 -18.63 7.81 21.58
C LYS A 124 -18.03 6.81 20.57
N TYR A 125 -18.58 6.70 19.36
CA TYR A 125 -18.28 5.63 18.39
C TYR A 125 -18.14 6.16 16.96
N SER A 126 -17.39 7.25 16.79
CA SER A 126 -17.08 7.80 15.47
C SER A 126 -15.87 7.15 14.81
N TYR A 127 -15.21 6.18 15.45
CA TYR A 127 -13.96 5.59 14.95
C TYR A 127 -14.10 4.10 14.70
N VAL A 128 -13.38 3.62 13.70
CA VAL A 128 -13.23 2.21 13.38
C VAL A 128 -11.78 1.92 13.04
N GLU A 129 -11.16 1.04 13.82
CA GLU A 129 -9.85 0.48 13.51
C GLU A 129 -10.06 -0.80 12.73
N LEU A 130 -9.57 -0.84 11.49
CA LEU A 130 -9.63 -2.00 10.64
C LEU A 130 -8.28 -2.72 10.68
N GLN A 131 -8.31 -4.00 11.07
CA GLN A 131 -7.13 -4.86 11.06
C GLN A 131 -7.14 -5.76 9.82
N PHE A 132 -6.12 -5.61 8.97
CA PHE A 132 -5.99 -6.38 7.74
C PHE A 132 -5.19 -7.66 8.02
N LYS A 133 -5.89 -8.71 8.43
CA LYS A 133 -5.31 -10.05 8.69
C LYS A 133 -5.27 -10.96 7.46
N SER A 134 -5.58 -10.42 6.28
CA SER A 134 -5.59 -11.20 5.04
C SER A 134 -4.19 -11.70 4.68
N ARG A 135 -4.11 -12.83 3.97
CA ARG A 135 -2.87 -13.24 3.27
C ARG A 135 -2.51 -12.26 2.16
N TYR A 136 -3.48 -11.46 1.73
CA TYR A 136 -3.30 -10.37 0.81
C TYR A 136 -2.60 -9.19 1.48
N ALA A 137 -1.53 -8.72 0.86
CA ALA A 137 -0.80 -7.53 1.29
C ALA A 137 -1.50 -6.27 0.76
N LEU A 138 -2.23 -5.55 1.62
CA LEU A 138 -2.88 -4.30 1.26
C LEU A 138 -1.85 -3.17 1.19
N THR A 139 -1.68 -2.53 0.04
CA THR A 139 -0.84 -1.33 -0.11
C THR A 139 -1.61 -0.06 0.25
N LEU A 140 -0.93 1.07 0.42
CA LEU A 140 -1.61 2.34 0.64
C LEU A 140 -2.51 2.76 -0.54
N ALA A 141 -2.10 2.43 -1.78
CA ALA A 141 -2.90 2.71 -2.96
C ALA A 141 -4.26 2.01 -2.89
N GLU A 142 -4.27 0.75 -2.44
CA GLU A 142 -5.47 -0.05 -2.30
C GLU A 142 -6.28 0.33 -1.06
N LEU A 143 -5.63 0.76 0.01
CA LEU A 143 -6.31 1.36 1.16
C LEU A 143 -7.09 2.61 0.73
N TRP A 144 -6.49 3.45 -0.12
CA TRP A 144 -7.14 4.66 -0.64
C TRP A 144 -8.27 4.34 -1.62
N GLU A 145 -8.08 3.36 -2.51
CA GLU A 145 -9.15 2.83 -3.37
C GLU A 145 -10.32 2.34 -2.52
N MET A 146 -10.04 1.53 -1.50
CA MET A 146 -11.04 1.03 -0.56
C MET A 146 -11.78 2.19 0.12
N LEU A 147 -11.06 3.18 0.68
CA LEU A 147 -11.67 4.34 1.31
C LEU A 147 -12.56 5.13 0.33
N THR A 148 -12.14 5.29 -0.92
CA THR A 148 -12.91 6.01 -1.95
C THR A 148 -14.20 5.27 -2.30
N GLU A 149 -14.15 3.94 -2.48
CA GLU A 149 -15.36 3.14 -2.70
C GLU A 149 -16.29 3.19 -1.48
N MET A 150 -15.73 3.07 -0.27
CA MET A 150 -16.47 3.08 1.00
C MET A 150 -17.14 4.42 1.28
N ASP A 151 -16.49 5.54 0.97
CA ASP A 151 -17.05 6.87 1.21
C ASP A 151 -18.38 7.08 0.48
N SER A 152 -18.52 6.45 -0.68
CA SER A 152 -19.75 6.45 -1.46
C SER A 152 -20.77 5.40 -1.03
N ALA A 153 -20.32 4.27 -0.46
CA ALA A 153 -21.14 3.09 -0.22
C ALA A 153 -21.57 2.89 1.25
N CYS A 154 -20.86 3.50 2.19
CA CYS A 154 -21.02 3.27 3.62
C CYS A 154 -21.32 4.58 4.35
N SER A 155 -22.41 4.59 5.11
CA SER A 155 -22.83 5.69 5.98
C SER A 155 -22.63 5.37 7.46
N THR A 156 -22.27 4.14 7.79
CA THR A 156 -22.07 3.69 9.17
C THR A 156 -20.80 2.87 9.34
N VAL A 157 -20.29 2.81 10.57
CA VAL A 157 -19.13 1.97 10.92
C VAL A 157 -19.38 0.49 10.59
N LYS A 158 -20.62 0.00 10.79
CA LYS A 158 -20.94 -1.41 10.53
C LYS A 158 -20.91 -1.76 9.05
N GLU A 159 -21.44 -0.88 8.20
CA GLU A 159 -21.35 -1.03 6.75
C GLU A 159 -19.88 -1.02 6.29
N MET A 160 -19.08 -0.13 6.88
CA MET A 160 -17.65 -0.04 6.63
C MET A 160 -16.93 -1.36 6.97
N GLU A 161 -17.15 -1.95 8.15
CA GLU A 161 -16.57 -3.25 8.52
C GLU A 161 -16.95 -4.37 7.53
N ILE A 162 -18.23 -4.43 7.13
CA ILE A 162 -18.74 -5.44 6.18
C ILE A 162 -18.11 -5.23 4.80
N TYR A 163 -18.05 -3.98 4.34
CA TYR A 163 -17.48 -3.63 3.06
C TYR A 163 -15.99 -3.96 3.02
N THR A 164 -15.23 -3.69 4.09
CA THR A 164 -13.81 -4.07 4.17
C THR A 164 -13.62 -5.57 3.97
N PHE A 165 -14.45 -6.40 4.60
CA PHE A 165 -14.40 -7.85 4.40
C PHE A 165 -14.66 -8.23 2.94
N TYR A 166 -15.68 -7.65 2.32
CA TYR A 166 -15.98 -7.83 0.90
C TYR A 166 -14.82 -7.41 0.00
N PHE A 167 -14.23 -6.24 0.24
CA PHE A 167 -13.13 -5.70 -0.55
C PHE A 167 -11.88 -6.60 -0.49
N LEU A 168 -11.53 -7.08 0.71
CA LEU A 168 -10.40 -7.99 0.87
C LEU A 168 -10.62 -9.32 0.13
N GLN A 169 -11.84 -9.88 0.15
CA GLN A 169 -12.17 -11.08 -0.64
C GLN A 169 -12.14 -10.81 -2.15
N LYS A 170 -12.64 -9.65 -2.59
CA LYS A 170 -12.58 -9.21 -4.00
C LYS A 170 -11.13 -9.17 -4.49
N LYS A 171 -10.21 -8.58 -3.71
CA LYS A 171 -8.78 -8.53 -4.06
C LYS A 171 -8.10 -9.90 -4.03
N GLU A 172 -8.39 -10.72 -3.03
CA GLU A 172 -7.85 -12.09 -2.95
C GLU A 172 -8.28 -12.94 -4.15
N LYS A 173 -9.56 -12.85 -4.55
CA LYS A 173 -10.07 -13.52 -5.74
C LYS A 173 -9.37 -13.05 -7.02
N GLN A 174 -9.21 -11.73 -7.21
CA GLN A 174 -8.51 -11.16 -8.37
C GLN A 174 -7.05 -11.64 -8.45
N ALA A 175 -6.35 -11.73 -7.32
CA ALA A 175 -4.98 -12.23 -7.25
C ALA A 175 -4.89 -13.72 -7.64
N LEU A 176 -5.86 -14.53 -7.19
CA LEU A 176 -5.95 -15.94 -7.56
C LEU A 176 -6.23 -16.12 -9.05
N GLU A 177 -7.16 -15.34 -9.61
CA GLU A 177 -7.48 -15.36 -11.05
C GLU A 177 -6.25 -15.03 -11.90
N PHE A 178 -5.51 -13.97 -11.54
CA PHE A 178 -4.25 -13.61 -12.20
C PHE A 178 -3.20 -14.73 -12.13
N THR A 179 -3.10 -15.39 -10.97
CA THR A 179 -2.15 -16.50 -10.76
C THR A 179 -2.51 -17.69 -11.65
N VAL A 180 -3.80 -18.03 -11.73
CA VAL A 180 -4.30 -19.11 -12.60
C VAL A 180 -4.00 -18.81 -14.06
N ASP A 181 -4.23 -17.59 -14.52
CA ASP A 181 -3.96 -17.21 -15.91
C ASP A 181 -2.47 -17.23 -16.24
N THR A 182 -1.61 -16.83 -15.29
CA THR A 182 -0.16 -16.98 -15.41
C THR A 182 0.25 -18.46 -15.55
N PHE A 183 -0.36 -19.35 -14.75
CA PHE A 183 -0.10 -20.78 -14.85
C PHE A 183 -0.58 -21.38 -16.17
N LYS A 184 -1.74 -20.96 -16.70
CA LYS A 184 -2.19 -21.38 -18.04
C LYS A 184 -1.21 -20.99 -19.13
N ILE A 185 -0.71 -19.74 -19.10
CA ILE A 185 0.29 -19.27 -20.07
C ILE A 185 1.57 -20.10 -19.99
N ARG A 186 2.03 -20.40 -18.76
CA ARG A 186 3.21 -21.23 -18.55
C ARG A 186 3.01 -22.65 -19.06
N LEU A 187 1.86 -23.27 -18.76
CA LEU A 187 1.52 -24.61 -19.20
C LEU A 187 1.52 -24.70 -20.74
N ALA A 188 0.85 -23.76 -21.41
CA ALA A 188 0.83 -23.72 -22.89
C ALA A 188 2.24 -23.57 -23.50
N LYS A 189 3.13 -22.83 -22.85
CA LYS A 189 4.54 -22.72 -23.28
C LYS A 189 5.29 -24.04 -23.10
N GLU A 190 5.08 -24.74 -21.99
CA GLU A 190 5.69 -26.05 -21.72
C GLU A 190 5.16 -27.13 -22.70
N GLU A 191 3.86 -27.15 -22.99
CA GLU A 191 3.25 -28.03 -24.00
C GLU A 191 3.84 -27.80 -25.40
N ASN A 192 4.02 -26.54 -25.79
CA ASN A 192 4.65 -26.20 -27.07
C ASN A 192 6.09 -26.73 -27.16
N LEU A 193 6.89 -26.57 -26.09
CA LEU A 193 8.25 -27.10 -26.03
C LEU A 193 8.26 -28.64 -26.13
N ILE A 194 7.31 -29.31 -25.48
CA ILE A 194 7.16 -30.78 -25.60
C ILE A 194 6.90 -31.18 -27.05
N HIS A 195 6.00 -30.49 -27.75
CA HIS A 195 5.74 -30.77 -29.17
C HIS A 195 6.98 -30.54 -30.04
N GLN A 196 7.71 -29.43 -29.85
CA GLN A 196 8.97 -29.18 -30.57
C GLN A 196 10.01 -30.28 -30.33
N HIS A 197 10.12 -30.79 -29.10
CA HIS A 197 11.01 -31.90 -28.78
C HIS A 197 10.57 -33.21 -29.43
N GLN A 198 9.26 -33.49 -29.47
CA GLN A 198 8.72 -34.67 -30.14
C GLN A 198 9.00 -34.65 -31.64
N ASP A 199 8.82 -33.50 -32.30
CA ASP A 199 9.13 -33.32 -33.73
C ASP A 199 10.62 -33.50 -34.04
N LEU A 200 11.49 -32.94 -33.19
CA LEU A 200 12.94 -33.14 -33.28
C LEU A 200 13.32 -34.60 -33.15
N LEU A 201 12.76 -35.32 -32.16
CA LEU A 201 13.01 -36.75 -31.96
C LEU A 201 12.53 -37.57 -33.16
N ALA A 202 11.36 -37.24 -33.73
CA ALA A 202 10.85 -37.90 -34.92
C ALA A 202 11.79 -37.68 -36.13
N LYS A 203 12.27 -36.45 -36.32
CA LYS A 203 13.23 -36.11 -37.37
C LYS A 203 14.56 -36.83 -37.20
N ILE A 204 15.10 -36.88 -35.98
CA ILE A 204 16.33 -37.64 -35.68
C ILE A 204 16.15 -39.13 -36.00
N LYS A 205 15.03 -39.74 -35.60
CA LYS A 205 14.73 -41.15 -35.91
C LYS A 205 14.64 -41.40 -37.41
N SER A 206 14.00 -40.50 -38.16
CA SER A 206 13.92 -40.63 -39.63
C SER A 206 15.28 -40.57 -40.31
N LEU A 207 16.18 -39.72 -39.82
CA LEU A 207 17.56 -39.61 -40.33
C LEU A 207 18.40 -40.83 -39.96
N ALA A 208 18.24 -41.35 -38.74
CA ALA A 208 18.96 -42.53 -38.26
C ALA A 208 18.54 -43.83 -38.96
N ASN A 209 17.28 -43.95 -39.39
CA ASN A 209 16.75 -45.11 -40.11
C ASN A 209 16.84 -44.98 -41.65
N GLY A 210 17.35 -43.85 -42.16
CA GLY A 210 17.52 -43.56 -43.59
C GLY A 210 18.91 -43.86 -44.14
N VAL A 211 19.73 -44.60 -43.39
CA VAL A 211 21.04 -45.16 -43.78
C VAL A 211 20.94 -46.67 -43.69
#